data_AF-A0A537T5F8-F1
#
_entry.id   AF-A0A537T5F8-F1
#
_cell.length_a   1.000
_cell.length_b   1.000
_cell.length_c   1.000
_cell.angle_alpha   90.00
_cell.angle_beta   90.00
_cell.angle_gamma   90.00
#
_symmetry.space_group_name_H-M   'P 1'
#
loop_
_entity.id
_entity.type
_entity.pdbx_description
1 polymer ?
#
loop_
_entity_poly.entity_id
_entity_poly.type
_entity_poly.pdbx_seq_one_letter_code
_entity_poly.pdbx_strand_id
1 'polypeptide(L)'
;MPDTDALIARLPKCELHIHVEGSLEPELMFALARRNGIRLPYASVEAVRQAYRFGNLQDFLNLYYQGMSVLVTEQDFYDLAWAYFERAYADNVRHAEMFFDPQAHTSRGVAFATVLEGLSRAIADAGRKLGVKASLIMCFLRHLDEADAERTLDCALPFKDRIVGVGLDSSERGNPPSKFKRVFDRAREAGFFL
;
A
#
# COMPACT_ATOMS: atom_id res chain seq x y z
N MET A 1 -34.35 19.23 -1.99
CA MET A 1 -32.88 19.42 -1.98
C MET A 1 -32.29 18.26 -2.76
N PRO A 2 -31.30 18.44 -3.64
CA PRO A 2 -30.63 17.30 -4.23
C PRO A 2 -30.04 16.44 -3.11
N ASP A 3 -30.16 15.13 -3.26
CA ASP A 3 -29.61 14.15 -2.32
C ASP A 3 -28.07 14.22 -2.40
N THR A 4 -27.45 14.76 -1.34
CA THR A 4 -26.00 14.94 -1.23
C THR A 4 -25.26 13.61 -1.36
N ASP A 5 -25.81 12.52 -0.82
CA ASP A 5 -25.18 11.21 -0.85
C ASP A 5 -25.18 10.66 -2.29
N ALA A 6 -26.31 10.80 -2.98
CA ALA A 6 -26.41 10.44 -4.40
C ALA A 6 -25.48 11.29 -5.30
N LEU A 7 -25.28 12.57 -4.96
CA LEU A 7 -24.30 13.41 -5.65
C LEU A 7 -22.88 12.91 -5.41
N ILE A 8 -22.47 12.69 -4.16
CA ILE A 8 -21.13 12.22 -3.79
C ILE A 8 -20.83 10.87 -4.47
N ALA A 9 -21.76 9.92 -4.43
CA ALA A 9 -21.60 8.61 -5.05
C ALA A 9 -21.31 8.72 -6.56
N ARG A 10 -21.98 9.66 -7.26
CA ARG A 10 -21.89 9.81 -8.71
C ARG A 10 -20.76 10.69 -9.21
N LEU A 11 -20.07 11.45 -8.34
CA LEU A 11 -18.95 12.29 -8.76
C LEU A 11 -17.76 11.41 -9.18
N PRO A 12 -17.11 11.66 -10.34
CA PRO A 12 -15.86 11.01 -10.68
C PRO A 12 -14.75 11.51 -9.73
N LYS A 13 -13.95 10.59 -9.20
CA LYS A 13 -12.95 10.90 -8.15
C LYS A 13 -11.54 10.49 -8.60
N CYS A 14 -10.55 11.20 -8.08
CA CYS A 14 -9.16 10.75 -8.06
C CYS A 14 -8.76 10.52 -6.61
N GLU A 15 -8.14 9.39 -6.32
CA GLU A 15 -7.60 9.09 -5.00
C GLU A 15 -6.07 9.14 -5.08
N LEU A 16 -5.49 10.20 -4.51
CA LEU A 16 -4.05 10.50 -4.65
C LEU A 16 -3.24 10.15 -3.40
N HIS A 17 -3.90 9.57 -2.40
CA HIS A 17 -3.29 9.16 -1.14
C HIS A 17 -4.00 7.90 -0.64
N ILE A 18 -3.47 6.74 -1.01
CA ILE A 18 -3.96 5.45 -0.50
C ILE A 18 -2.81 4.48 -0.33
N HIS A 19 -2.65 3.93 0.88
CA HIS A 19 -1.72 2.82 1.12
C HIS A 19 -2.46 1.52 0.81
N VAL A 20 -1.96 0.74 -0.14
CA VAL A 20 -2.64 -0.49 -0.58
C VAL A 20 -2.77 -1.50 0.55
N GLU A 21 -1.79 -1.56 1.44
CA GLU A 21 -1.81 -2.41 2.62
C GLU A 21 -2.86 -1.96 3.65
N GLY A 22 -3.24 -0.69 3.60
CA GLY A 22 -4.31 -0.10 4.42
C GLY A 22 -5.71 -0.50 3.94
N SER A 23 -5.82 -1.02 2.71
CA SER A 23 -7.05 -1.57 2.15
C SER A 23 -7.28 -3.05 2.51
N LEU A 24 -6.39 -3.67 3.30
CA LEU A 24 -6.49 -5.06 3.69
C LEU A 24 -7.65 -5.29 4.67
N GLU A 25 -8.82 -5.60 4.10
CA GLU A 25 -10.00 -5.96 4.90
C GLU A 25 -9.76 -7.23 5.72
N PRO A 26 -10.32 -7.32 6.95
CA PRO A 26 -10.20 -8.48 7.82
C PRO A 26 -10.56 -9.82 7.16
N GLU A 27 -11.59 -9.86 6.30
CA GLU A 27 -12.00 -11.08 5.61
C GLU A 27 -10.91 -11.58 4.66
N LEU A 28 -10.28 -10.67 3.91
CA LEU A 28 -9.15 -11.00 3.04
C LEU A 28 -7.94 -11.41 3.89
N MET A 29 -7.65 -10.69 4.98
CA MET A 29 -6.57 -11.05 5.91
C MET A 29 -6.67 -12.50 6.38
N PHE A 30 -7.86 -12.95 6.80
CA PHE A 30 -8.08 -14.34 7.21
C PHE A 30 -8.02 -15.34 6.05
N ALA A 31 -8.47 -14.95 4.86
CA ALA A 31 -8.37 -15.79 3.66
C ALA A 31 -6.91 -16.05 3.28
N LEU A 32 -6.08 -14.99 3.27
CA LEU A 32 -4.65 -15.07 2.99
C LEU A 32 -3.90 -15.84 4.08
N ALA A 33 -4.23 -15.60 5.36
CA ALA A 33 -3.65 -16.35 6.47
C ALA A 33 -3.88 -17.87 6.33
N ARG A 34 -5.10 -18.28 5.99
CA ARG A 34 -5.41 -19.70 5.73
C ARG A 34 -4.64 -20.23 4.52
N ARG A 35 -4.58 -19.47 3.42
CA ARG A 35 -3.85 -19.86 2.19
C ARG A 35 -2.37 -20.10 2.47
N ASN A 36 -1.77 -19.25 3.29
CA ASN A 36 -0.33 -19.27 3.57
C ASN A 36 0.05 -20.05 4.84
N GLY A 37 -0.91 -20.69 5.52
CA GLY A 37 -0.65 -21.42 6.76
C GLY A 37 -0.17 -20.54 7.92
N ILE A 38 -0.53 -19.26 7.93
CA ILE A 38 -0.10 -18.27 8.93
C ILE A 38 -1.14 -18.20 10.04
N ARG A 39 -0.67 -18.29 11.30
CA ARG A 39 -1.52 -18.10 12.47
C ARG A 39 -1.62 -16.61 12.81
N LEU A 40 -2.82 -16.06 12.70
CA LEU A 40 -3.12 -14.71 13.18
C LEU A 40 -3.23 -14.69 14.71
N PRO A 41 -2.88 -13.58 15.37
CA PRO A 41 -3.10 -13.38 16.81
C PRO A 41 -4.54 -12.94 17.13
N TYR A 42 -5.46 -13.04 16.16
CA TYR A 42 -6.88 -12.77 16.32
C TYR A 42 -7.68 -14.05 16.11
N ALA A 43 -8.71 -14.25 16.94
CA ALA A 43 -9.55 -15.44 16.87
C ALA A 43 -10.57 -15.42 15.72
N SER A 44 -10.98 -14.22 15.26
CA SER A 44 -11.96 -14.06 14.18
C SER A 44 -11.84 -12.69 13.49
N VAL A 45 -12.57 -12.54 12.38
CA VAL A 45 -12.75 -11.27 11.67
C VAL A 45 -13.31 -10.18 12.60
N GLU A 46 -14.29 -10.51 13.42
CA GLU A 46 -14.90 -9.60 14.39
C GLU A 46 -13.89 -9.14 15.44
N ALA A 47 -12.98 -10.02 15.88
CA ALA A 47 -11.92 -9.66 16.80
C ALA A 47 -10.95 -8.62 16.19
N VAL A 48 -10.65 -8.74 14.89
CA VAL A 48 -9.86 -7.71 14.17
C VAL A 48 -10.63 -6.39 14.09
N ARG A 49 -11.92 -6.44 13.71
CA ARG A 49 -12.77 -5.24 13.63
C ARG A 49 -12.90 -4.52 14.97
N GLN A 50 -12.96 -5.26 16.08
CA GLN A 50 -12.95 -4.68 17.43
C GLN A 50 -11.60 -4.05 17.81
N ALA A 51 -10.50 -4.57 17.26
CA ALA A 51 -9.17 -4.01 17.43
C ALA A 51 -8.91 -2.73 16.63
N TYR A 52 -9.81 -2.35 15.71
CA TYR A 52 -9.73 -1.08 14.95
C TYR A 52 -10.19 0.11 15.81
N ARG A 53 -9.49 0.31 16.93
CA ARG A 53 -9.67 1.43 17.87
C ARG A 53 -8.30 1.97 18.19
N PHE A 54 -7.97 3.12 17.63
CA PHE A 54 -6.62 3.67 17.69
C PHE A 54 -6.62 4.94 18.54
N GLY A 55 -5.73 5.01 19.53
CA GLY A 55 -5.52 6.23 20.32
C GLY A 55 -4.52 7.18 19.67
N ASN A 56 -3.65 6.67 18.80
CA ASN A 56 -2.64 7.42 18.08
C ASN A 56 -2.17 6.66 16.82
N LEU A 57 -1.26 7.27 16.04
CA LEU A 57 -0.65 6.68 14.85
C LEU A 57 0.08 5.36 15.13
N GLN A 58 0.82 5.25 16.24
CA GLN A 58 1.59 4.06 16.56
C GLN A 58 0.68 2.86 16.84
N ASP A 59 -0.46 3.07 17.52
CA ASP A 59 -1.44 2.02 17.77
C ASP A 59 -1.96 1.43 16.46
N PHE A 60 -2.27 2.30 15.49
CA PHE A 60 -2.65 1.90 14.13
C PHE A 60 -1.54 1.14 13.42
N LEU A 61 -0.32 1.70 13.40
CA LEU A 61 0.83 1.11 12.70
C LEU A 61 1.18 -0.29 13.23
N ASN A 62 1.04 -0.53 14.53
CA ASN A 62 1.27 -1.84 15.13
C ASN A 62 0.33 -2.91 14.53
N LEU A 63 -0.96 -2.60 14.41
CA LEU A 63 -1.93 -3.50 13.79
C LEU A 63 -1.68 -3.62 12.28
N TYR A 64 -1.43 -2.50 11.62
CA TYR A 64 -1.16 -2.40 10.18
C TYR A 64 -0.01 -3.32 9.74
N TYR A 65 1.17 -3.21 10.35
CA TYR A 65 2.31 -4.08 10.03
C TYR A 65 2.06 -5.55 10.38
N GLN A 66 1.31 -5.81 11.45
CA GLN A 66 0.94 -7.18 11.81
C GLN A 66 -0.02 -7.80 10.78
N GLY A 67 -0.94 -7.00 10.24
CA GLY A 67 -1.86 -7.39 9.17
C GLY A 67 -1.11 -7.79 7.90
N MET A 68 -0.05 -7.05 7.54
CA MET A 68 0.78 -7.36 6.37
C MET A 68 1.50 -8.72 6.44
N SER A 69 1.58 -9.36 7.61
CA SER A 69 2.23 -10.68 7.76
C SER A 69 1.66 -11.74 6.81
N VAL A 70 0.38 -11.62 6.44
CA VAL A 70 -0.30 -12.58 5.55
C VAL A 70 0.04 -12.38 4.06
N LEU A 71 0.69 -11.28 3.70
CA LEU A 71 1.10 -10.96 2.32
C LEU A 71 2.49 -11.57 2.07
N VAL A 72 2.55 -12.64 1.28
CA VAL A 72 3.75 -13.47 1.08
C VAL A 72 4.04 -13.72 -0.40
N THR A 73 3.01 -14.07 -1.16
CA THR A 73 3.09 -14.47 -2.57
C THR A 73 2.60 -13.34 -3.47
N GLU A 74 2.99 -13.38 -4.75
CA GLU A 74 2.50 -12.43 -5.76
C GLU A 74 0.97 -12.39 -5.82
N GLN A 75 0.32 -13.55 -5.65
CA GLN A 75 -1.14 -13.64 -5.63
C GLN A 75 -1.76 -12.91 -4.45
N ASP A 76 -1.09 -12.85 -3.29
CA ASP A 76 -1.58 -12.10 -2.12
C ASP A 76 -1.62 -10.60 -2.40
N PHE A 77 -0.56 -10.06 -3.03
CA PHE A 77 -0.50 -8.65 -3.43
C PHE A 77 -1.48 -8.32 -4.55
N TYR A 78 -1.68 -9.24 -5.50
CA TYR A 78 -2.71 -9.10 -6.51
C TYR A 78 -4.11 -9.04 -5.88
N ASP A 79 -4.45 -9.99 -4.99
CA ASP A 79 -5.77 -10.06 -4.37
C ASP A 79 -6.06 -8.81 -3.51
N LEU A 80 -5.04 -8.32 -2.80
CA LEU A 80 -5.11 -7.07 -2.04
C LEU A 80 -5.45 -5.87 -2.95
N ALA A 81 -4.65 -5.62 -3.98
CA ALA A 81 -4.87 -4.49 -4.88
C ALA A 81 -6.16 -4.64 -5.68
N TRP A 82 -6.52 -5.86 -6.10
CA TRP A 82 -7.76 -6.13 -6.81
C TRP A 82 -8.99 -5.80 -5.95
N ALA A 83 -9.00 -6.22 -4.68
CA ALA A 83 -10.08 -5.90 -3.76
C ALA A 83 -10.24 -4.38 -3.56
N TYR A 84 -9.13 -3.64 -3.48
CA TYR A 84 -9.16 -2.17 -3.50
C TYR A 84 -9.79 -1.63 -4.78
N PHE A 85 -9.37 -2.09 -5.96
CA PHE A 85 -9.88 -1.55 -7.23
C PHE A 85 -11.38 -1.83 -7.44
N GLU A 86 -11.91 -2.95 -6.95
CA GLU A 86 -13.35 -3.22 -6.97
C GLU A 86 -14.12 -2.19 -6.13
N ARG A 87 -13.59 -1.81 -4.96
CA ARG A 87 -14.17 -0.75 -4.12
C ARG A 87 -14.04 0.62 -4.75
N ALA A 88 -12.85 0.97 -5.21
CA ALA A 88 -12.57 2.24 -5.87
C ALA A 88 -13.51 2.45 -7.09
N TYR A 89 -13.72 1.40 -7.90
CA TYR A 89 -14.67 1.44 -9.00
C TYR A 89 -16.12 1.67 -8.53
N ALA A 90 -16.56 0.98 -7.47
CA ALA A 90 -17.89 1.16 -6.89
C ALA A 90 -18.10 2.59 -6.36
N ASP A 91 -17.04 3.21 -5.83
CA ASP A 91 -17.02 4.60 -5.35
C ASP A 91 -16.73 5.61 -6.46
N ASN A 92 -16.74 5.19 -7.73
CA ASN A 92 -16.55 6.03 -8.91
C ASN A 92 -15.18 6.75 -8.96
N VAL A 93 -14.15 6.14 -8.37
CA VAL A 93 -12.75 6.52 -8.57
C VAL A 93 -12.34 6.15 -10.00
N ARG A 94 -11.74 7.11 -10.70
CA ARG A 94 -11.29 6.97 -12.10
C ARG A 94 -9.77 6.91 -12.19
N HIS A 95 -9.08 7.46 -11.21
CA HIS A 95 -7.63 7.42 -11.10
C HIS A 95 -7.18 7.22 -9.65
N ALA A 96 -6.18 6.37 -9.44
CA ALA A 96 -5.55 6.16 -8.15
C ALA A 96 -4.02 6.30 -8.23
N GLU A 97 -3.42 7.07 -7.33
CA GLU A 97 -1.98 7.08 -7.09
C GLU A 97 -1.74 6.35 -5.76
N MET A 98 -1.28 5.10 -5.88
CA MET A 98 -1.29 4.10 -4.81
C MET A 98 0.10 3.98 -4.19
N PHE A 99 0.15 4.19 -2.87
CA PHE A 99 1.31 3.91 -2.03
C PHE A 99 1.45 2.42 -1.75
N PHE A 100 2.70 1.96 -1.70
CA PHE A 100 3.07 0.66 -1.17
C PHE A 100 4.40 0.76 -0.40
N ASP A 101 4.58 -0.10 0.59
CA ASP A 101 5.62 -0.03 1.61
C ASP A 101 6.59 -1.22 1.47
N PRO A 102 7.47 -1.28 0.46
CA PRO A 102 8.24 -2.50 0.17
C PRO A 102 9.09 -2.97 1.35
N GLN A 103 9.61 -2.06 2.18
CA GLN A 103 10.39 -2.38 3.38
C GLN A 103 9.60 -3.21 4.41
N ALA A 104 8.26 -3.05 4.46
CA ALA A 104 7.41 -3.83 5.34
C ALA A 104 7.24 -5.29 4.88
N HIS A 105 7.72 -5.62 3.68
CA HIS A 105 7.63 -6.94 3.07
C HIS A 105 9.01 -7.57 2.90
N THR A 106 9.98 -6.79 2.40
CA THR A 106 11.36 -7.25 2.19
C THR A 106 12.07 -7.59 3.50
N SER A 107 11.77 -6.86 4.59
CA SER A 107 12.24 -7.21 5.94
C SER A 107 11.74 -8.58 6.43
N ARG A 108 10.67 -9.12 5.84
CA ARG A 108 10.09 -10.45 6.13
C ARG A 108 10.53 -11.52 5.14
N GLY A 109 11.46 -11.22 4.23
CA GLY A 109 11.96 -12.15 3.22
C GLY A 109 11.12 -12.24 1.95
N VAL A 110 10.09 -11.40 1.78
CA VAL A 110 9.35 -11.30 0.52
C VAL A 110 10.18 -10.49 -0.47
N ALA A 111 10.45 -11.04 -1.66
CA ALA A 111 11.22 -10.32 -2.67
C ALA A 111 10.48 -9.06 -3.17
N PHE A 112 11.21 -7.97 -3.43
CA PHE A 112 10.63 -6.73 -3.97
C PHE A 112 9.81 -6.98 -5.25
N ALA A 113 10.34 -7.81 -6.15
CA ALA A 113 9.65 -8.18 -7.38
C ALA A 113 8.31 -8.90 -7.12
N THR A 114 8.22 -9.75 -6.10
CA THR A 114 6.97 -10.44 -5.74
C THR A 114 5.86 -9.45 -5.39
N VAL A 115 6.19 -8.40 -4.64
CA VAL A 115 5.26 -7.30 -4.31
C VAL A 115 4.83 -6.58 -5.58
N LEU A 116 5.84 -6.11 -6.34
CA LEU A 116 5.61 -5.27 -7.52
C LEU A 116 4.80 -5.99 -8.60
N GLU A 117 5.06 -7.27 -8.87
CA GLU A 117 4.35 -8.01 -9.91
C GLU A 117 2.88 -8.20 -9.56
N GLY A 118 2.56 -8.50 -8.30
CA GLY A 118 1.17 -8.65 -7.85
C GLY A 118 0.38 -7.35 -8.02
N LEU A 119 0.96 -6.24 -7.53
CA LEU A 119 0.35 -4.90 -7.65
C LEU A 119 0.22 -4.47 -9.12
N SER A 120 1.28 -4.62 -9.91
CA SER A 120 1.30 -4.23 -11.33
C SER A 120 0.26 -5.01 -12.15
N ARG A 121 0.11 -6.31 -11.87
CA ARG A 121 -0.90 -7.14 -12.53
C ARG A 121 -2.32 -6.69 -12.18
N ALA A 122 -2.58 -6.35 -10.92
CA ALA A 122 -3.88 -5.82 -10.49
C ALA A 122 -4.19 -4.47 -11.15
N ILE A 123 -3.20 -3.56 -11.27
CA ILE A 123 -3.33 -2.27 -11.95
C ILE A 123 -3.70 -2.46 -13.43
N ALA A 124 -2.99 -3.35 -14.14
CA ALA A 124 -3.28 -3.63 -15.54
C ALA A 124 -4.70 -4.17 -15.72
N ASP A 125 -5.14 -5.05 -14.83
CA ASP A 125 -6.50 -5.62 -14.86
C ASP A 125 -7.57 -4.60 -14.48
N ALA A 126 -7.31 -3.70 -13.53
CA ALA A 126 -8.22 -2.62 -13.16
C ALA A 126 -8.46 -1.67 -14.35
N GLY A 127 -7.40 -1.30 -15.06
CA GLY A 127 -7.51 -0.49 -16.28
C GLY A 127 -8.34 -1.17 -17.36
N ARG A 128 -8.11 -2.46 -17.59
CA ARG A 128 -8.80 -3.24 -18.64
C ARG A 128 -10.25 -3.60 -18.31
N LYS A 129 -10.53 -4.00 -17.07
CA LYS A 129 -11.82 -4.57 -16.66
C LYS A 129 -12.76 -3.53 -16.02
N LEU A 130 -12.21 -2.55 -15.32
CA LEU A 130 -12.97 -1.55 -14.56
C LEU A 130 -12.85 -0.13 -15.15
N GLY A 131 -11.88 0.10 -16.03
CA GLY A 131 -11.57 1.43 -16.54
C GLY A 131 -10.96 2.37 -15.48
N VAL A 132 -10.42 1.81 -14.39
CA VAL A 132 -9.72 2.57 -13.35
C VAL A 132 -8.24 2.61 -13.70
N LYS A 133 -7.68 3.81 -13.86
CA LYS A 133 -6.24 3.98 -14.09
C LYS A 133 -5.51 4.07 -12.76
N ALA A 134 -4.33 3.50 -12.65
CA ALA A 134 -3.54 3.63 -11.44
C ALA A 134 -2.04 3.73 -11.69
N SER A 135 -1.33 4.28 -10.71
CA SER A 135 0.13 4.42 -10.70
C SER A 135 0.67 4.08 -9.31
N LEU A 136 1.87 3.52 -9.25
CA LEU A 136 2.51 3.15 -7.98
C LEU A 136 3.47 4.24 -7.51
N ILE A 137 3.37 4.58 -6.24
CA ILE A 137 4.33 5.42 -5.53
C ILE A 137 4.95 4.58 -4.42
N MET A 138 6.27 4.47 -4.42
CA MET A 138 7.00 3.66 -3.46
C MET A 138 7.31 4.46 -2.19
N CYS A 139 6.79 4.04 -1.04
CA CYS A 139 7.05 4.73 0.22
C CYS A 139 8.27 4.17 0.96
N PHE A 140 9.11 5.08 1.46
CA PHE A 140 10.13 4.75 2.45
C PHE A 140 9.55 4.82 3.87
N LEU A 141 9.85 3.81 4.69
CA LEU A 141 9.40 3.77 6.07
C LEU A 141 10.29 4.65 6.96
N ARG A 142 9.78 5.80 7.39
CA ARG A 142 10.61 6.84 8.03
C ARG A 142 11.20 6.48 9.40
N HIS A 143 10.62 5.48 10.07
CA HIS A 143 11.15 4.97 11.33
C HIS A 143 12.43 4.14 11.16
N LEU A 144 12.70 3.63 9.95
CA LEU A 144 13.95 2.95 9.61
C LEU A 144 15.04 3.96 9.22
N ASP A 145 16.27 3.49 9.03
CA ASP A 145 17.38 4.36 8.67
C ASP A 145 17.36 4.74 7.19
N GLU A 146 17.97 5.89 6.84
CA GLU A 146 18.11 6.30 5.43
C GLU A 146 18.83 5.24 4.59
N ALA A 147 19.75 4.48 5.20
CA ALA A 147 20.43 3.36 4.54
C ALA A 147 19.48 2.23 4.12
N ASP A 148 18.39 1.98 4.84
CA ASP A 148 17.35 1.03 4.42
C ASP A 148 16.56 1.57 3.22
N ALA A 149 16.28 2.88 3.21
CA ALA A 149 15.64 3.54 2.08
C ALA A 149 16.53 3.50 0.83
N GLU A 150 17.83 3.73 0.95
CA GLU A 150 18.79 3.63 -0.16
C GLU A 150 18.82 2.23 -0.77
N ARG A 151 18.86 1.17 0.06
CA ARG A 151 18.75 -0.22 -0.42
C ARG A 151 17.43 -0.49 -1.13
N THR A 152 16.35 0.11 -0.64
CA THR A 152 15.02 -0.03 -1.24
C THR A 152 14.97 0.69 -2.59
N LEU A 153 15.57 1.88 -2.69
CA LEU A 153 15.73 2.59 -3.96
C LEU A 153 16.55 1.76 -4.96
N ASP A 154 17.64 1.12 -4.53
CA ASP A 154 18.43 0.22 -5.39
C ASP A 154 17.58 -0.91 -5.98
N CYS A 155 16.69 -1.50 -5.17
CA CYS A 155 15.75 -2.52 -5.64
C CYS A 155 14.73 -1.99 -6.65
N ALA A 156 14.35 -0.71 -6.55
CA ALA A 156 13.34 -0.09 -7.40
C ALA A 156 13.88 0.38 -8.76
N LEU A 157 15.17 0.72 -8.86
CA LEU A 157 15.78 1.26 -10.10
C LEU A 157 15.53 0.39 -11.35
N PRO A 158 15.66 -0.96 -11.31
CA PRO A 158 15.35 -1.81 -12.46
C PRO A 158 13.87 -1.76 -12.89
N PHE A 159 12.99 -1.28 -12.03
CA PHE A 159 11.54 -1.24 -12.22
C PHE A 159 10.97 0.18 -12.31
N LYS A 160 11.83 1.19 -12.49
CA LYS A 160 11.48 2.61 -12.59
C LYS A 160 10.25 2.87 -13.47
N ASP A 161 10.12 2.21 -14.61
CA ASP A 161 9.01 2.45 -15.54
C ASP A 161 7.62 2.03 -15.00
N ARG A 162 7.58 1.35 -13.85
CA ARG A 162 6.35 0.88 -13.17
C ARG A 162 6.07 1.64 -11.87
N ILE A 163 6.97 2.51 -11.43
CA ILE A 163 6.88 3.28 -10.18
C ILE A 163 7.07 4.76 -10.53
N VAL A 164 6.01 5.56 -10.39
CA VAL A 164 6.05 6.97 -10.86
C VAL A 164 6.78 7.89 -9.88
N GLY A 165 6.76 7.57 -8.59
CA GLY A 165 7.34 8.42 -7.56
C GLY A 165 7.76 7.67 -6.31
N VAL A 166 8.36 8.41 -5.39
CA VAL A 166 8.68 7.95 -4.04
C VAL A 166 7.94 8.79 -3.00
N GLY A 167 7.57 8.16 -1.88
CA GLY A 167 6.91 8.80 -0.74
C GLY A 167 7.65 8.53 0.57
N LEU A 168 7.16 9.12 1.67
CA LEU A 168 7.71 8.93 3.01
C LEU A 168 6.57 8.84 4.02
N ASP A 169 6.52 7.75 4.78
CA ASP A 169 5.43 7.49 5.72
C ASP A 169 5.92 6.78 6.99
N SER A 170 5.01 6.17 7.75
CA SER A 170 5.26 5.57 9.06
C SER A 170 5.47 6.59 10.20
N SER A 171 6.02 6.15 11.34
CA SER A 171 6.06 6.94 12.59
C SER A 171 6.80 8.28 12.43
N GLU A 172 6.04 9.38 12.45
CA GLU A 172 6.56 10.71 12.15
C GLU A 172 7.41 11.34 13.26
N ARG A 173 6.94 11.27 14.51
CA ARG A 173 7.58 11.93 15.64
C ARG A 173 8.98 11.34 15.85
N GLY A 174 10.01 12.19 15.73
CA GLY A 174 11.42 11.79 15.85
C GLY A 174 12.10 11.40 14.54
N ASN A 175 11.36 11.34 13.43
CA ASN A 175 11.88 10.97 12.11
C ASN A 175 11.61 12.08 11.08
N PRO A 176 12.33 13.22 11.15
CA PRO A 176 12.06 14.38 10.29
C PRO A 176 12.37 14.07 8.81
N PRO A 177 11.73 14.76 7.84
CA PRO A 177 12.03 14.58 6.42
C PRO A 177 13.51 14.78 6.07
N SER A 178 14.22 15.64 6.79
CA SER A 178 15.66 15.88 6.60
C SER A 178 16.53 14.63 6.80
N LYS A 179 16.02 13.60 7.49
CA LYS A 179 16.69 12.29 7.66
C LYS A 179 16.87 11.56 6.33
N PHE A 180 15.99 11.80 5.35
CA PHE A 180 15.93 11.09 4.07
C PHE A 180 16.33 11.98 2.89
N LYS A 181 17.02 13.10 3.15
CA LYS A 181 17.35 14.08 2.12
C LYS A 181 18.14 13.45 0.96
N ARG A 182 19.12 12.59 1.26
CA ARG A 182 20.06 12.06 0.26
C ARG A 182 19.36 11.06 -0.65
N VAL A 183 18.55 10.19 -0.08
CA VAL A 183 17.78 9.20 -0.88
C VAL A 183 16.72 9.89 -1.75
N PHE A 184 16.07 10.97 -1.27
CA PHE A 184 15.14 11.77 -2.08
C PHE A 184 15.85 12.55 -3.19
N ASP A 185 17.02 13.12 -2.92
CA ASP A 185 17.84 13.76 -3.97
C ASP A 185 18.21 12.74 -5.06
N ARG A 186 18.64 11.54 -4.66
CA ARG A 186 19.00 10.44 -5.56
C ARG A 186 17.80 9.90 -6.35
N ALA A 187 16.63 9.78 -5.72
CA ALA A 187 15.39 9.38 -6.39
C ALA A 187 14.99 10.40 -7.47
N ARG A 188 15.10 11.71 -7.17
CA ARG A 188 14.87 12.77 -8.16
C ARG A 188 15.88 12.71 -9.31
N GLU A 189 17.16 12.49 -9.03
CA GLU A 189 18.19 12.31 -10.06
C GLU A 189 17.92 11.07 -10.95
N ALA A 190 17.35 10.01 -10.37
CA ALA A 190 16.91 8.84 -11.11
C ALA A 190 15.60 9.07 -11.91
N GLY A 191 14.91 10.19 -11.68
CA GLY A 191 13.73 10.63 -12.42
C GLY A 191 12.38 10.23 -11.80
N PHE A 192 12.34 9.91 -10.50
CA PHE A 192 11.09 9.72 -9.76
C PHE A 192 10.45 11.08 -9.41
N PHE A 193 9.11 11.12 -9.36
CA PHE A 193 8.38 12.17 -8.64
C PHE A 193 8.59 12.03 -7.12
N LEU A 194 8.50 13.14 -6.38
CA LEU A 194 8.70 13.20 -4.92
C LEU A 194 7.45 13.72 -4.22
#